data_AF-A0A8T3MAY7-F1
#
_entry.id   AF-A0A8T3MAY7-F1
#
_cell.length_a   1.000
_cell.length_b   1.000
_cell.length_c   1.000
_cell.angle_alpha   90.00
_cell.angle_beta   90.00
_cell.angle_gamma   90.00
#
_symmetry.space_group_name_H-M   'P 1'
#
loop_
_entity.id
_entity.type
_entity.pdbx_description
1 polymer ?
#
loop_
_entity_poly.entity_id
_entity_poly.type
_entity_poly.pdbx_seq_one_letter_code
_entity_poly.pdbx_strand_id
1 'polypeptide(L)'
;MTLPPWEYLFTAFNSKNFPDLFHPTWIASLVLLIALIVLYNVRTRRLHRHAPYLDMWEWLLWAGLITFSLLIVGALFVFDFFLVLTTAIIGLAVMVWVRFRRFPPILAAYEQRLARQRYFTRTTFSRPEATIRPKPARRRRRR
;
A
#
# COMPACT_ATOMS: atom_id res chain seq x y z
N MET A 1 4.33 40.91 15.00
CA MET A 1 3.07 41.03 14.22
C MET A 1 2.68 39.64 13.78
N THR A 2 1.49 39.17 14.14
CA THR A 2 0.95 37.90 13.67
C THR A 2 0.40 38.11 12.27
N LEU A 3 0.90 37.35 11.31
CA LEU A 3 0.34 37.35 9.96
C LEU A 3 -1.07 36.74 10.01
N PRO A 4 -1.97 37.09 9.09
CA PRO A 4 -3.21 36.35 8.94
C PRO A 4 -2.95 34.90 8.48
N PRO A 5 -3.84 33.94 8.78
CA PRO A 5 -3.57 32.50 8.63
C PRO A 5 -3.16 32.05 7.22
N TRP A 6 -3.70 32.70 6.19
CA TRP A 6 -3.43 32.38 4.78
C TRP A 6 -2.07 32.89 4.29
N GLU A 7 -1.51 33.94 4.90
CA GLU A 7 -0.18 34.44 4.52
C GLU A 7 0.91 33.45 4.94
N TYR A 8 0.70 32.70 6.04
CA TYR A 8 1.62 31.64 6.45
C TYR A 8 1.81 30.55 5.39
N LEU A 9 0.82 30.30 4.53
CA LEU A 9 0.92 29.31 3.45
C LEU A 9 2.06 29.63 2.48
N PHE A 10 2.35 30.90 2.25
CA PHE A 10 3.38 31.36 1.31
C PHE A 10 4.66 31.82 2.03
N THR A 11 4.82 31.43 3.30
CA THR A 11 6.07 31.65 4.03
C THR A 11 6.95 30.41 3.94
N ALA A 12 8.26 30.66 3.85
CA ALA A 12 9.28 29.63 3.84
C ALA A 12 9.20 28.73 5.09
N PHE A 13 9.16 27.42 4.89
CA PHE A 13 9.08 26.43 5.96
C PHE A 13 10.47 26.20 6.58
N ASN A 14 10.76 26.90 7.68
CA ASN A 14 12.01 26.81 8.42
C ASN A 14 11.79 26.94 9.94
N SER A 15 12.85 26.71 10.72
CA SER A 15 12.82 26.78 12.19
C SER A 15 12.56 28.18 12.76
N LYS A 16 12.73 29.25 11.98
CA LYS A 16 12.46 30.62 12.44
C LYS A 16 10.98 30.98 12.31
N ASN A 17 10.36 30.62 11.19
CA ASN A 17 8.95 30.90 10.92
C ASN A 17 8.03 29.89 11.61
N PHE A 18 8.47 28.62 11.71
CA PHE A 18 7.69 27.52 12.24
C PHE A 18 8.52 26.64 13.20
N PRO A 19 8.97 27.17 14.35
CA PRO A 19 9.83 26.43 15.28
C PRO A 19 9.20 25.12 15.75
N ASP A 20 7.89 25.13 16.00
CA ASP A 20 7.17 23.98 16.56
C ASP A 20 6.81 22.92 15.52
N LEU A 21 6.76 23.27 14.24
CA LEU A 21 6.37 22.35 13.16
C LEU A 21 7.58 21.86 12.37
N PHE A 22 8.61 22.69 12.19
CA PHE A 22 9.74 22.37 11.34
C PHE A 22 10.45 21.10 11.79
N HIS A 23 10.95 21.07 13.03
CA HIS A 23 11.70 19.92 13.55
C HIS A 23 10.86 18.63 13.60
N PRO A 24 9.65 18.64 14.17
CA PRO A 24 8.83 17.43 14.19
C PRO A 24 8.48 16.90 12.80
N THR A 25 8.26 17.77 11.82
CA THR A 25 7.80 17.33 10.48
C THR A 25 8.85 16.52 9.74
N TRP A 26 10.08 17.02 9.63
CA TRP A 26 11.13 16.28 8.90
C TRP A 26 11.59 15.05 9.67
N ILE A 27 11.65 15.13 11.00
CA ILE A 27 11.99 13.99 11.87
C ILE A 27 10.93 12.90 11.73
N ALA A 28 9.65 13.25 11.86
CA ALA A 28 8.55 12.30 11.70
C ALA A 28 8.55 11.68 10.28
N SER A 29 8.81 12.48 9.24
CA SER A 29 8.90 11.97 7.87
C SER A 29 10.01 10.92 7.73
N LEU A 30 11.18 11.17 8.30
CA LEU A 30 12.31 10.22 8.29
C LEU A 30 11.97 8.95 9.07
N VAL A 31 11.44 9.08 10.29
CA VAL A 31 11.07 7.94 11.14
C VAL A 31 9.98 7.10 10.48
N LEU A 32 8.94 7.72 9.94
CA LEU A 32 7.86 7.03 9.24
C LEU A 32 8.33 6.34 7.96
N LEU A 33 9.27 6.95 7.22
CA LEU A 33 9.87 6.33 6.05
C LEU A 33 10.63 5.05 6.43
N ILE A 34 11.47 5.11 7.46
CA ILE A 34 12.19 3.92 7.95
C ILE A 34 11.21 2.86 8.44
N ALA A 35 10.20 3.25 9.24
CA ALA A 35 9.18 2.34 9.73
C ALA A 35 8.42 1.66 8.58
N LEU A 36 8.09 2.40 7.51
CA LEU A 36 7.42 1.87 6.33
C LEU A 36 8.27 0.85 5.59
N ILE A 37 9.57 1.12 5.39
CA ILE A 37 10.51 0.20 4.75
C ILE A 37 10.64 -1.10 5.56
N VAL A 38 10.79 -0.98 6.88
CA VAL A 38 10.86 -2.15 7.78
C VAL A 38 9.56 -2.95 7.71
N LEU A 39 8.41 -2.28 7.79
CA LEU A 39 7.10 -2.91 7.74
C LEU A 39 6.87 -3.63 6.40
N TYR A 40 7.26 -3.00 5.29
CA TYR A 40 7.20 -3.61 3.97
C TYR A 40 8.03 -4.90 3.90
N ASN A 41 9.28 -4.88 4.38
CA ASN A 41 10.15 -6.06 4.37
C ASN A 41 9.61 -7.21 5.25
N VAL A 42 9.07 -6.88 6.43
CA VAL A 42 8.43 -7.89 7.30
C VAL A 42 7.17 -8.48 6.65
N ARG A 43 6.34 -7.63 6.03
CA ARG A 43 5.06 -8.04 5.43
C ARG A 43 5.25 -8.84 4.15
N THR A 44 6.18 -8.44 3.28
CA THR A 44 6.53 -9.18 2.07
C THR A 44 7.00 -10.59 2.40
N ARG A 45 7.86 -10.77 3.39
CA ARG A 45 8.29 -12.10 3.85
C ARG A 45 7.12 -12.95 4.35
N ARG A 46 6.21 -12.39 5.15
CA ARG A 46 5.06 -13.12 5.70
C ARG A 46 3.99 -13.46 4.65
N LEU A 47 3.73 -12.57 3.70
CA LEU A 47 2.64 -12.69 2.72
C LEU A 47 3.12 -13.07 1.31
N HIS A 48 4.34 -13.59 1.17
CA HIS A 48 4.94 -13.92 -0.14
C HIS A 48 4.08 -14.83 -1.02
N ARG A 49 3.18 -15.64 -0.44
CA ARG A 49 2.28 -16.55 -1.17
C ARG A 49 1.00 -15.88 -1.68
N HIS A 50 0.73 -14.64 -1.25
CA HIS A 50 -0.50 -13.94 -1.52
C HIS A 50 -0.23 -12.65 -2.31
N ALA A 51 -0.05 -12.79 -3.63
CA ALA A 51 0.33 -11.70 -4.52
C ALA A 51 -0.50 -10.40 -4.34
N PRO A 52 -1.84 -10.41 -4.22
CA PRO A 52 -2.61 -9.17 -4.09
C PRO A 52 -2.32 -8.38 -2.82
N TYR A 53 -1.88 -9.06 -1.75
CA TYR A 53 -1.45 -8.39 -0.52
C TYR A 53 -0.06 -7.77 -0.68
N LEU A 54 0.83 -8.38 -1.46
CA LEU A 54 2.14 -7.82 -1.77
C LEU A 54 1.98 -6.54 -2.58
N ASP A 55 1.16 -6.56 -3.62
CA ASP A 55 0.87 -5.39 -4.46
C ASP A 55 0.37 -4.20 -3.61
N MET A 56 -0.52 -4.47 -2.65
CA MET A 56 -1.02 -3.42 -1.74
C MET A 56 0.11 -2.80 -0.90
N TRP A 57 0.98 -3.64 -0.35
CA TRP A 57 2.12 -3.17 0.45
C TRP A 57 3.15 -2.43 -0.39
N GLU A 58 3.36 -2.84 -1.63
CA GLU A 58 4.21 -2.14 -2.58
C GLU A 58 3.63 -0.76 -2.93
N TRP A 59 2.32 -0.66 -3.19
CA TRP A 59 1.66 0.63 -3.38
C TRP A 59 1.81 1.56 -2.17
N LEU A 60 1.67 1.03 -0.96
CA LEU A 60 1.87 1.81 0.27
C LEU A 60 3.33 2.24 0.43
N LEU A 61 4.28 1.36 0.11
CA LEU A 61 5.70 1.68 0.12
C LEU A 61 6.01 2.81 -0.86
N TRP A 62 5.58 2.70 -2.12
CA TRP A 62 5.86 3.72 -3.13
C TRP A 62 5.21 5.06 -2.78
N ALA A 63 3.95 5.05 -2.36
CA ALA A 63 3.28 6.28 -1.93
C ALA A 63 4.00 6.94 -0.75
N GLY A 64 4.45 6.16 0.23
CA GLY A 64 5.17 6.72 1.38
C GLY A 64 6.60 7.11 1.09
N LEU A 65 7.31 6.35 0.26
CA LEU A 65 8.63 6.72 -0.20
C LEU A 65 8.59 8.07 -0.92
N ILE A 66 7.65 8.28 -1.84
CA ILE A 66 7.48 9.56 -2.53
C ILE A 66 7.11 10.66 -1.54
N THR A 67 6.06 10.45 -0.71
CA THR A 67 5.54 11.48 0.19
C THR A 67 6.59 11.92 1.22
N PHE A 68 7.16 10.98 1.96
CA PHE A 68 8.11 11.30 3.03
C PHE A 68 9.44 11.83 2.47
N SER A 69 9.89 11.34 1.31
CA SER A 69 11.09 11.90 0.66
C SER A 69 10.85 13.33 0.21
N LEU A 70 9.69 13.63 -0.39
CA LEU A 70 9.33 15.00 -0.78
C LEU A 70 9.20 15.94 0.43
N LEU A 71 8.68 15.47 1.57
CA LEU A 71 8.64 16.26 2.81
C LEU A 71 10.03 16.57 3.37
N ILE A 72 10.95 15.59 3.35
CA ILE A 72 12.35 15.80 3.76
C ILE A 72 13.03 16.80 2.81
N VAL A 73 12.87 16.63 1.50
CA VAL A 73 13.39 17.56 0.49
C VAL A 73 12.81 18.96 0.71
N GLY A 74 11.49 19.09 0.89
CA GLY A 74 10.83 20.36 1.16
C GLY A 74 11.35 21.06 2.41
N ALA A 75 11.67 20.31 3.46
CA ALA A 75 12.29 20.84 4.67
C ALA A 75 13.77 21.25 4.46
N LEU A 76 14.54 20.48 3.69
CA LEU A 76 15.96 20.78 3.41
C LEU A 76 16.13 22.01 2.52
N PHE A 77 15.30 22.16 1.50
CA PHE A 77 15.34 23.31 0.57
C PHE A 77 14.51 24.50 1.04
N VAL A 78 13.84 24.39 2.20
CA VAL A 78 13.09 25.48 2.82
C VAL A 78 12.00 26.01 1.87
N PHE A 79 11.23 25.08 1.26
CA PHE A 79 10.09 25.41 0.41
C PHE A 79 8.97 26.10 1.18
N ASP A 80 8.03 26.71 0.45
CA ASP A 80 6.84 27.33 1.04
C ASP A 80 5.99 26.30 1.81
N PHE A 81 5.43 26.74 2.93
CA PHE A 81 4.61 25.88 3.79
C PHE A 81 3.44 25.24 3.03
N PHE A 82 2.85 25.92 2.06
CA PHE A 82 1.80 25.39 1.18
C PHE A 82 2.24 24.11 0.47
N LEU A 83 3.46 24.05 -0.05
CA LEU A 83 3.96 22.86 -0.76
C LEU A 83 4.14 21.69 0.20
N VAL A 84 4.67 21.94 1.40
CA VAL A 84 4.83 20.92 2.45
C VAL A 84 3.46 20.38 2.87
N LEU A 85 2.50 21.28 3.12
CA LEU A 85 1.15 20.94 3.57
C LEU A 85 0.38 20.15 2.50
N THR A 86 0.38 20.62 1.25
CA THR A 86 -0.32 19.93 0.16
C THR A 86 0.28 18.55 -0.11
N THR A 87 1.60 18.44 -0.10
CA THR A 87 2.29 17.14 -0.24
C THR A 87 1.89 16.18 0.88
N ALA A 88 1.86 16.63 2.13
CA ALA A 88 1.45 15.81 3.26
C ALA A 88 0.00 15.33 3.12
N ILE A 89 -0.93 16.24 2.80
CA ILE A 89 -2.36 15.93 2.65
C ILE A 89 -2.59 14.93 1.51
N ILE A 90 -2.02 15.20 0.33
CA ILE A 90 -2.18 14.34 -0.85
C ILE A 90 -1.58 12.96 -0.59
N GLY A 91 -0.36 12.91 -0.03
CA GLY A 91 0.32 11.65 0.26
C GLY A 91 -0.45 10.76 1.23
N LEU A 92 -0.92 11.33 2.34
CA LEU A 92 -1.76 10.62 3.31
C LEU A 92 -3.10 10.20 2.71
N ALA A 93 -3.74 11.08 1.93
CA ALA A 93 -4.99 10.75 1.24
C ALA A 93 -4.83 9.57 0.29
N VAL A 94 -3.72 9.52 -0.48
CA VAL A 94 -3.39 8.41 -1.37
C VAL A 94 -3.21 7.12 -0.58
N MET A 95 -2.48 7.14 0.55
CA MET A 95 -2.30 5.95 1.40
C MET A 95 -3.63 5.41 1.94
N VAL A 96 -4.47 6.31 2.48
CA VAL A 96 -5.79 5.95 3.00
C VAL A 96 -6.67 5.39 1.89
N TRP A 97 -6.68 6.03 0.72
CA TRP A 97 -7.46 5.57 -0.43
C TRP A 97 -6.99 4.20 -0.95
N VAL A 98 -5.68 4.00 -1.08
CA VAL A 98 -5.09 2.71 -1.45
C VAL A 98 -5.53 1.63 -0.47
N ARG A 99 -5.40 1.90 0.84
CA ARG A 99 -5.67 0.92 1.90
C ARG A 99 -7.15 0.56 2.03
N PHE A 100 -8.05 1.55 1.94
CA PHE A 100 -9.46 1.38 2.31
C PHE A 100 -10.45 1.41 1.15
N ARG A 101 -10.05 1.90 -0.03
CA ARG A 101 -10.96 1.97 -1.17
C ARG A 101 -10.50 1.12 -2.35
N ARG A 102 -9.22 1.18 -2.70
CA ARG A 102 -8.69 0.50 -3.90
C ARG A 102 -8.54 -1.01 -3.72
N PHE A 103 -7.85 -1.44 -2.65
CA PHE A 103 -7.51 -2.85 -2.46
C PHE A 103 -8.59 -3.73 -1.81
N PRO A 104 -9.48 -3.25 -0.93
CA PRO A 104 -10.54 -4.09 -0.36
C PRO A 104 -11.39 -4.88 -1.36
N PRO A 105 -11.86 -4.30 -2.49
CA PRO A 105 -12.60 -5.10 -3.49
C PRO A 105 -11.73 -6.18 -4.15
N ILE A 106 -10.44 -5.90 -4.38
CA ILE A 106 -9.49 -6.85 -4.98
C ILE A 106 -9.22 -8.02 -4.04
N LEU A 107 -9.03 -7.72 -2.74
CA LEU A 107 -8.80 -8.72 -1.71
C LEU A 107 -10.03 -9.63 -1.51
N ALA A 108 -11.24 -9.06 -1.51
CA ALA A 108 -12.48 -9.84 -1.41
C ALA A 108 -12.63 -10.82 -2.59
N ALA A 109 -12.35 -10.36 -3.82
CA ALA A 109 -12.36 -11.23 -5.00
C ALA A 109 -11.30 -12.33 -4.90
N TYR A 110 -10.12 -12.02 -4.37
CA TYR A 110 -9.05 -13.00 -4.16
C TYR A 110 -9.43 -14.07 -3.13
N GLU A 111 -10.02 -13.69 -2.00
CA GLU A 111 -10.47 -14.61 -0.97
C GLU A 111 -11.57 -15.55 -1.47
N GLN A 112 -12.51 -15.05 -2.28
CA GLN A 112 -13.52 -15.90 -2.92
C GLN A 112 -12.90 -16.94 -3.85
N ARG A 113 -11.86 -16.58 -4.62
CA ARG A 113 -11.13 -17.53 -5.47
C ARG A 113 -10.41 -18.58 -4.63
N LEU A 114 -9.77 -18.16 -3.54
CA LEU A 114 -9.07 -19.06 -2.62
C LEU A 114 -10.03 -20.03 -1.93
N ALA A 115 -11.20 -19.55 -1.51
CA ALA A 115 -12.25 -20.38 -0.94
C ALA A 115 -12.72 -21.45 -1.94
N ARG A 116 -13.03 -21.05 -3.18
CA ARG A 116 -13.42 -22.01 -4.24
C ARG A 116 -12.34 -23.05 -4.49
N GLN A 117 -11.07 -22.64 -4.59
CA GLN A 117 -9.94 -23.56 -4.75
C GLN A 117 -9.87 -24.57 -3.60
N ARG A 118 -9.99 -24.12 -2.34
CA ARG A 118 -10.01 -25.00 -1.17
C ARG A 118 -11.18 -25.98 -1.21
N TYR A 119 -12.38 -25.54 -1.62
CA TYR A 119 -13.53 -26.43 -1.79
C TYR A 119 -13.25 -27.50 -2.85
N PHE A 120 -12.78 -27.14 -4.04
CA PHE A 120 -12.44 -28.10 -5.10
C PHE A 120 -11.38 -29.10 -4.65
N THR A 121 -10.27 -28.62 -4.08
CA THR A 121 -9.20 -29.49 -3.56
C THR A 121 -9.73 -30.46 -2.50
N ARG A 122 -10.54 -29.99 -1.54
CA ARG A 122 -11.15 -30.86 -0.52
C ARG A 122 -12.06 -31.91 -1.14
N THR A 123 -12.87 -31.54 -2.14
CA THR A 123 -13.76 -32.51 -2.82
C THR A 123 -12.99 -33.59 -3.55
N THR A 124 -11.90 -33.26 -4.24
CA THR A 124 -11.05 -34.25 -4.95
C THR A 124 -10.44 -35.28 -4.00
N PHE A 125 -9.97 -34.87 -2.81
CA PHE A 125 -9.38 -35.81 -1.85
C PHE A 125 -10.40 -36.58 -1.01
N SER A 126 -11.60 -36.03 -0.81
CA SER A 126 -12.66 -36.68 -0.01
C SER A 126 -13.46 -37.74 -0.76
N ARG A 127 -13.48 -37.71 -2.10
CA ARG A 127 -14.24 -38.66 -2.92
C ARG A 127 -13.26 -39.56 -3.68
N PRO A 128 -13.16 -40.87 -3.34
CA PRO A 128 -12.28 -41.80 -4.05
C PRO A 128 -12.55 -41.84 -5.56
N GLU A 129 -13.81 -41.65 -5.95
CA GLU A 129 -14.30 -41.58 -7.32
C GLU A 129 -13.72 -40.42 -8.14
N ALA A 130 -13.36 -39.31 -7.48
CA ALA A 130 -12.78 -38.13 -8.14
C ALA A 130 -11.29 -38.30 -8.50
N THR A 131 -10.62 -39.29 -7.91
CA THR A 131 -9.21 -39.62 -8.18
C THR A 131 -9.07 -40.61 -9.35
N ILE A 132 -10.14 -41.35 -9.68
CA ILE A 132 -10.12 -42.34 -10.76
C ILE A 132 -10.28 -41.61 -12.10
N ARG A 133 -9.17 -41.51 -12.86
CA ARG A 133 -9.18 -41.00 -14.23
C ARG A 133 -10.09 -41.91 -15.08
N PRO A 134 -11.20 -41.43 -15.66
CA PRO A 134 -12.07 -42.27 -16.46
C PRO A 134 -11.28 -42.77 -17.67
N LYS A 135 -11.27 -44.09 -17.86
CA LYS A 135 -10.60 -44.74 -18.99
C LYS A 135 -11.20 -44.16 -20.28
N PRO A 136 -10.39 -43.60 -21.22
CA PRO A 136 -10.94 -42.99 -22.42
C PRO A 136 -11.74 -44.05 -23.18
N ALA A 137 -13.03 -43.77 -23.38
CA ALA A 137 -13.92 -44.66 -24.11
C ALA A 137 -13.35 -44.86 -25.52
N ARG A 138 -13.04 -46.11 -25.86
CA ARG A 138 -12.45 -46.50 -27.15
C ARG A 138 -13.39 -46.03 -28.26
N ARG A 139 -13.01 -44.94 -28.95
CA ARG A 139 -13.77 -44.34 -30.05
C ARG A 139 -14.02 -45.43 -31.10
N ARG A 140 -15.24 -45.98 -31.13
CA ARG A 140 -15.63 -47.05 -32.04
C ARG A 140 -15.64 -46.45 -33.45
N ARG A 141 -14.56 -46.68 -34.19
CA ARG A 141 -14.38 -46.28 -35.59
C ARG A 141 -15.51 -46.95 -36.38
N ARG A 142 -16.54 -46.18 -36.76
CA ARG A 142 -17.56 -46.65 -37.72
C ARG A 142 -16.86 -46.81 -39.07
N ARG A 143 -16.95 -48.02 -39.62
CA ARG A 143 -16.59 -48.35 -40.99
C ARG A 143 -17.61 -47.75 -41.95
#